data_AF-A0A7X6QDM5-F1
#
_entry.id   AF-A0A7X6QDM5-F1
#
_cell.length_a   1.000
_cell.length_b   1.000
_cell.length_c   1.000
_cell.angle_alpha   90.00
_cell.angle_beta   90.00
_cell.angle_gamma   90.00
#
_symmetry.space_group_name_H-M   'P 1'
#
loop_
_entity.id
_entity.type
_entity.pdbx_description
1 polymer ?
#
loop_
_entity_poly.entity_id
_entity_poly.type
_entity_poly.pdbx_seq_one_letter_code
_entity_poly.pdbx_strand_id
1 'polypeptide(L)'
;MDLTLKIDTSIVKSNKEETSKQTYSRQNKSKRSSASERRWKMKVIAYDAGTTGLKTCLFEISKEDSVRFLTGEVGTYALNVLENGGIEQNPEEWWSVICKTTRQLLANTGTAPQEIKGISFCSQMQTVV
;
A
#
# COMPACT_ATOMS: atom_id res chain seq x y z
N MET A 1 32.95 33.56 -70.56
CA MET A 1 32.32 32.24 -70.43
C MET A 1 32.29 31.91 -68.95
N ASP A 2 31.09 31.62 -68.46
CA ASP A 2 30.63 31.77 -67.08
C ASP A 2 30.96 30.52 -66.22
N LEU A 3 31.35 30.75 -64.97
CA LEU A 3 31.70 29.75 -63.96
C LEU A 3 30.46 29.55 -63.08
N THR A 4 29.79 28.40 -63.18
CA THR A 4 28.70 28.05 -62.25
C THR A 4 28.93 26.68 -61.62
N LEU A 5 29.25 26.71 -60.31
CA LEU A 5 29.32 25.57 -59.41
C LEU A 5 27.92 24.94 -59.26
N LYS A 6 27.81 23.65 -59.61
CA LYS A 6 26.61 22.85 -59.35
C LYS A 6 26.60 22.43 -57.88
N ILE A 7 25.65 22.95 -57.12
CA ILE A 7 25.35 22.50 -55.76
C ILE A 7 24.55 21.20 -55.86
N ASP A 8 25.05 20.14 -55.21
CA ASP A 8 24.36 18.86 -55.11
C ASP A 8 23.14 18.99 -54.20
N THR A 9 21.95 18.85 -54.80
CA THR A 9 20.65 19.00 -54.12
C THR A 9 20.19 17.72 -53.42
N SER A 10 20.98 16.64 -53.44
CA SER A 10 20.65 15.38 -52.76
C SER A 10 20.65 15.48 -51.23
N ILE A 11 21.40 16.42 -50.64
CA ILE A 11 21.48 16.64 -49.19
C ILE A 11 20.17 17.20 -48.60
N VAL A 12 19.30 17.81 -49.40
CA VAL A 12 18.07 18.45 -48.89
C VAL A 12 16.92 17.45 -48.69
N LYS A 13 17.00 16.24 -49.27
CA LYS A 13 15.91 15.25 -49.20
C LYS A 13 15.98 14.32 -47.98
N SER A 14 17.15 14.12 -47.37
CA SER A 14 17.30 13.27 -46.18
C SER A 14 16.77 13.92 -44.89
N ASN A 15 16.74 15.25 -44.82
CA ASN A 15 16.36 15.97 -43.59
C ASN A 15 14.85 16.08 -43.32
N LYS A 16 13.97 15.80 -44.30
CA LYS A 16 12.51 15.91 -44.11
C LYS A 16 11.88 14.69 -43.44
N GLU A 17 12.38 13.48 -43.69
CA GLU A 17 11.88 12.28 -43.02
C GLU A 17 12.36 12.18 -41.56
N GLU A 18 13.58 12.64 -41.29
CA GLU A 18 14.17 12.59 -39.95
C GLU A 18 13.54 13.62 -39.00
N THR A 19 13.27 14.84 -39.50
CA THR A 19 12.47 15.84 -38.76
C THR A 19 11.02 15.39 -38.55
N SER A 20 10.41 14.68 -39.49
CA SER A 20 9.05 14.12 -39.33
C SER A 20 9.01 13.01 -38.27
N LYS A 21 10.01 12.12 -38.25
CA LYS A 21 10.16 11.08 -37.20
C LYS A 21 10.49 11.67 -35.83
N GLN A 22 11.27 12.75 -35.79
CA GLN A 22 11.63 13.42 -34.54
C GLN A 22 10.49 14.26 -33.97
N THR A 23 9.64 14.83 -34.82
CA THR A 23 8.42 15.55 -34.40
C THR A 23 7.33 14.57 -33.96
N TYR A 24 7.18 13.44 -34.67
CA TYR A 24 6.28 12.35 -34.29
C TYR A 24 6.67 11.71 -32.93
N SER A 25 7.97 11.45 -32.70
CA SER A 25 8.46 10.93 -31.42
C SER A 25 8.41 11.95 -30.27
N ARG A 26 8.55 13.26 -30.54
CA ARG A 26 8.35 14.33 -29.56
C ARG A 26 6.87 14.49 -29.16
N GLN A 27 5.94 14.37 -30.10
CA GLN A 27 4.50 14.40 -29.82
C GLN A 27 4.00 13.16 -29.07
N ASN A 28 4.63 11.98 -29.26
CA ASN A 28 4.35 10.80 -28.44
C ASN A 28 5.01 10.83 -27.05
N LYS A 29 6.04 11.65 -26.83
CA LYS A 29 6.58 11.91 -25.49
C LYS A 29 5.69 12.87 -24.69
N SER A 30 4.99 13.81 -25.32
CA SER A 30 4.08 14.74 -24.62
C SER A 30 2.66 14.20 -24.40
N LYS A 31 2.26 13.14 -25.12
CA LYS A 31 1.01 12.38 -24.85
C LYS A 31 1.16 11.22 -23.85
N ARG A 32 2.33 11.09 -23.21
CA ARG A 32 2.46 10.41 -21.91
C ARG A 32 2.11 11.39 -20.78
N SER A 33 0.97 12.05 -20.90
CA SER A 33 0.40 12.85 -19.83
C SER A 33 -0.40 11.94 -18.89
N SER A 34 0.01 11.96 -17.63
CA SER A 34 -0.85 11.97 -16.43
C SER A 34 -1.50 10.70 -15.86
N ALA A 35 -1.08 9.48 -16.22
CA ALA A 35 -1.70 8.26 -15.68
C ALA A 35 -0.95 7.55 -14.52
N SER A 36 0.25 7.95 -14.11
CA SER A 36 0.93 7.26 -13.00
C SER A 36 2.11 8.01 -12.37
N GLU A 37 1.89 9.16 -11.76
CA GLU A 37 2.46 9.30 -10.42
C GLU A 37 1.57 8.43 -9.55
N ARG A 38 1.96 7.16 -9.34
CA ARG A 38 1.18 6.23 -8.54
C ARG A 38 1.01 6.89 -7.17
N ARG A 39 -0.21 7.35 -6.86
CA ARG A 39 -0.53 7.85 -5.52
C ARG A 39 -0.23 6.71 -4.55
N TRP A 40 0.85 6.86 -3.80
CA TRP A 40 1.35 5.84 -2.91
C TRP A 40 0.32 5.64 -1.79
N LYS A 41 -0.25 4.44 -1.76
CA LYS A 41 -1.20 4.01 -0.74
C LYS A 41 -0.80 2.62 -0.27
N MET A 42 -0.76 2.44 1.03
CA MET A 42 -0.46 1.16 1.66
C MET A 42 -1.57 0.81 2.65
N LYS A 43 -2.02 -0.43 2.63
CA LYS A 43 -2.88 -0.95 3.68
C LYS A 43 -2.03 -1.60 4.77
N VAL A 44 -2.30 -1.27 6.03
CA VAL A 44 -1.64 -1.89 7.18
C VAL A 44 -2.69 -2.37 8.18
N ILE A 45 -2.41 -3.47 8.86
CA ILE A 45 -3.24 -3.94 9.98
C ILE A 45 -2.53 -3.56 11.28
N ALA A 46 -3.25 -2.95 12.22
CA ALA A 46 -2.78 -2.73 13.57
C ALA A 46 -3.57 -3.60 14.55
N TYR A 47 -2.85 -4.29 15.44
CA TYR A 47 -3.41 -5.06 16.53
C TYR A 47 -3.23 -4.32 17.85
N ASP A 48 -4.32 -4.10 18.57
CA ASP A 48 -4.31 -3.57 19.94
C ASP A 48 -4.81 -4.67 20.89
N ALA A 49 -3.87 -5.42 21.46
CA ALA A 49 -4.14 -6.50 22.39
C ALA A 49 -4.29 -5.95 23.82
N GLY A 50 -5.52 -5.62 24.20
CA GLY A 50 -5.85 -5.15 25.55
C GLY A 50 -5.97 -6.29 26.56
N THR A 51 -6.44 -5.99 27.77
CA THR A 51 -6.56 -7.02 28.82
C THR A 51 -7.78 -7.91 28.65
N THR A 52 -8.86 -7.43 28.05
CA THR A 52 -10.12 -8.20 27.89
C THR A 52 -10.46 -8.51 26.44
N GLY A 53 -9.67 -8.01 25.50
CA GLY A 53 -9.91 -8.24 24.09
C GLY A 53 -8.90 -7.56 23.18
N LEU A 54 -8.98 -7.95 21.91
CA LEU A 54 -8.15 -7.53 20.81
C LEU A 54 -8.94 -6.65 19.86
N LYS A 55 -8.38 -5.50 19.49
CA LYS A 55 -8.85 -4.73 18.32
C LYS A 55 -7.93 -5.02 17.14
N THR A 56 -8.52 -5.32 16.00
CA THR A 56 -7.81 -5.59 14.74
C THR A 56 -8.27 -4.58 13.71
N CYS A 57 -7.44 -3.58 13.43
CA CYS A 57 -7.83 -2.38 12.69
C CYS A 57 -7.10 -2.31 11.33
N LEU A 58 -7.83 -2.03 10.26
CA LEU A 58 -7.28 -1.76 8.95
C LEU A 58 -7.09 -0.26 8.76
N PHE A 59 -5.89 0.16 8.36
CA PHE A 59 -5.56 1.53 8.01
C PHE A 59 -5.05 1.63 6.58
N GLU A 60 -5.27 2.78 5.95
CA GLU A 60 -4.61 3.21 4.73
C GLU A 60 -3.60 4.32 5.07
N ILE A 61 -2.37 4.16 4.59
CA ILE A 61 -1.30 5.15 4.74
C ILE A 61 -0.98 5.74 3.38
N SER A 62 -0.98 7.06 3.29
CA SER A 62 -0.63 7.81 2.08
C SER A 62 0.15 9.07 2.43
N LYS A 63 0.77 9.71 1.43
CA LYS A 63 1.45 10.99 1.63
C LYS A 63 0.45 12.12 1.91
N GLU A 64 -0.74 12.03 1.32
CA GLU A 64 -1.76 13.07 1.40
C GLU A 64 -2.56 13.01 2.70
N ASP A 65 -2.94 11.80 3.14
CA ASP A 65 -3.86 11.58 4.26
C ASP A 65 -3.13 11.11 5.53
N SER A 66 -1.80 10.96 5.49
CA SER A 66 -1.00 10.34 6.54
C SER A 66 -1.52 8.95 6.93
N VAL A 67 -2.31 8.82 8.00
CA VAL A 67 -2.92 7.56 8.45
C VAL A 67 -4.43 7.72 8.49
N ARG A 68 -5.14 6.89 7.73
CA ARG A 68 -6.60 6.86 7.67
C ARG A 68 -7.13 5.53 8.16
N PHE A 69 -7.97 5.55 9.19
CA PHE A 69 -8.72 4.37 9.63
C PHE A 69 -9.74 3.97 8.56
N LEU A 70 -9.78 2.68 8.21
CA LEU A 70 -10.75 2.14 7.27
C LEU A 70 -11.88 1.41 8.00
N THR A 71 -11.54 0.42 8.82
CA THR A 71 -12.49 -0.36 9.64
C THR A 71 -11.73 -1.19 10.67
N GLY A 72 -12.44 -1.86 11.58
CA GLY A 72 -11.82 -2.78 12.54
C GLY A 72 -12.77 -3.85 13.03
N GLU A 73 -12.18 -4.93 13.53
CA GLU A 73 -12.85 -6.04 14.21
C GLU A 73 -12.43 -6.05 15.69
N VAL A 74 -13.33 -6.54 16.55
CA VAL A 74 -13.05 -6.74 17.97
C VAL A 74 -13.28 -8.20 18.33
N GLY A 75 -12.31 -8.80 18.99
CA GLY A 75 -12.42 -10.12 19.59
C GLY A 75 -12.17 -10.06 21.09
N THR A 76 -12.74 -10.99 21.84
CA THR A 76 -12.58 -11.07 23.30
C THR A 76 -11.94 -12.40 23.68
N TYR A 77 -11.26 -12.42 24.83
CA TYR A 77 -10.69 -13.61 25.45
C TYR A 77 -10.94 -13.57 26.95
N ALA A 78 -10.87 -14.74 27.58
CA ALA A 78 -11.16 -14.86 28.99
C ALA A 78 -10.08 -14.19 29.86
N LEU A 79 -10.51 -13.84 31.07
CA LEU A 79 -9.66 -13.36 32.14
C LEU A 79 -10.00 -14.20 33.36
N ASN A 80 -9.05 -15.02 33.78
CA ASN A 80 -9.24 -15.99 34.85
C ASN A 80 -8.79 -15.37 36.16
N VAL A 81 -9.73 -15.21 37.10
CA VAL A 81 -9.44 -14.75 38.45
C VAL A 81 -9.15 -15.98 39.30
N LEU A 82 -7.94 -16.05 39.85
CA LEU A 82 -7.51 -17.11 40.75
C LEU A 82 -8.04 -16.87 42.17
N GLU A 83 -8.07 -17.92 42.99
CA GLU A 83 -8.55 -17.84 44.39
C GLU A 83 -7.77 -16.82 45.23
N ASN A 84 -6.49 -16.57 44.90
CA ASN A 84 -5.64 -15.60 45.58
C ASN A 84 -5.75 -14.17 45.01
N GLY A 85 -6.69 -13.91 44.11
CA GLY A 85 -6.85 -12.63 43.42
C GLY A 85 -5.87 -12.38 42.27
N GLY A 86 -5.04 -13.37 41.93
CA GLY A 86 -4.22 -13.35 40.72
C GLY A 86 -5.06 -13.37 39.45
N ILE A 87 -4.50 -12.84 38.36
CA ILE A 87 -5.16 -12.74 37.06
C ILE A 87 -4.32 -13.47 36.03
N GLU A 88 -4.91 -14.47 35.39
CA GLU A 88 -4.27 -15.24 34.33
C GLU A 88 -5.10 -15.22 33.05
N GLN A 89 -4.44 -15.43 31.93
CA GLN A 89 -5.06 -15.53 30.61
C GLN A 89 -4.37 -16.63 29.83
N ASN A 90 -5.08 -17.22 28.87
CA ASN A 90 -4.53 -18.25 28.01
C ASN A 90 -3.91 -17.62 26.74
N PRO A 91 -2.58 -17.73 26.51
CA PRO A 91 -1.96 -17.17 25.30
C PRO A 91 -2.49 -17.75 23.99
N GLU A 92 -2.98 -19.00 24.01
CA GLU A 92 -3.59 -19.63 22.84
C GLU A 92 -4.93 -18.95 22.46
N GLU A 93 -5.66 -18.42 23.44
CA GLU A 93 -6.87 -17.63 23.15
C GLU A 93 -6.52 -16.32 22.46
N TRP A 94 -5.45 -15.64 22.87
CA TRP A 94 -4.98 -14.44 22.19
C TRP A 94 -4.65 -14.73 20.72
N TRP A 95 -3.88 -15.79 20.46
CA TRP A 95 -3.52 -16.19 19.11
C TRP A 95 -4.73 -16.57 18.26
N SER A 96 -5.65 -17.37 18.83
CA SER A 96 -6.89 -17.76 18.18
C SER A 96 -7.74 -16.53 17.81
N VAL A 97 -7.84 -15.56 18.71
CA VAL A 97 -8.56 -14.31 18.50
C VAL A 97 -7.91 -13.46 17.42
N ILE A 98 -6.57 -13.29 17.41
CA ILE A 98 -5.83 -12.62 16.33
C ILE A 98 -6.18 -13.26 14.98
N CYS A 99 -6.06 -14.59 14.89
CA CYS A 99 -6.37 -15.31 13.66
C CYS A 99 -7.82 -15.11 13.19
N LYS A 100 -8.77 -15.15 14.13
CA LYS A 100 -10.20 -15.00 13.85
C LYS A 100 -10.53 -13.59 13.36
N THR A 101 -10.11 -12.55 14.08
CA THR A 101 -10.43 -11.16 13.74
C THR A 101 -9.76 -10.72 12.45
N THR A 102 -8.56 -11.22 12.14
CA THR A 102 -7.91 -10.94 10.85
C THR A 102 -8.68 -11.54 9.68
N ARG A 103 -9.14 -12.80 9.80
CA ARG A 103 -9.97 -13.42 8.76
C ARG A 103 -11.28 -12.66 8.56
N GLN A 104 -11.93 -12.25 9.65
CA GLN A 104 -13.15 -11.45 9.61
C GLN A 104 -12.92 -10.10 8.94
N LEU A 105 -11.86 -9.38 9.34
CA LEU A 105 -11.49 -8.09 8.77
C LEU A 105 -11.26 -8.17 7.25
N LEU A 106 -10.51 -9.18 6.80
CA LEU A 106 -10.22 -9.36 5.37
C LEU A 106 -11.48 -9.77 4.59
N ALA A 107 -12.30 -10.66 5.13
CA ALA A 107 -13.57 -11.07 4.52
C ALA A 107 -14.54 -9.89 4.41
N ASN A 108 -14.71 -9.11 5.48
CA ASN A 108 -15.64 -7.98 5.54
C ASN A 108 -15.23 -6.82 4.63
N THR A 109 -13.91 -6.62 4.44
CA THR A 109 -13.42 -5.57 3.53
C THR A 109 -13.21 -6.03 2.09
N GLY A 110 -13.20 -7.34 1.84
CA GLY A 110 -12.76 -7.90 0.55
C GLY A 110 -11.29 -7.62 0.23
N THR A 111 -10.48 -7.21 1.21
CA THR A 111 -9.06 -6.91 0.99
C THR A 111 -8.28 -8.20 0.78
N ALA A 112 -7.58 -8.32 -0.35
CA ALA A 112 -6.73 -9.48 -0.58
C ALA A 112 -5.53 -9.45 0.39
N PRO A 113 -5.11 -10.58 0.98
CA PRO A 113 -3.97 -10.61 1.90
C PRO A 113 -2.70 -9.95 1.34
N GLN A 114 -2.47 -10.05 0.03
CA GLN A 114 -1.31 -9.48 -0.67
C GLN A 114 -1.32 -7.93 -0.74
N GLU A 115 -2.46 -7.29 -0.46
CA GLU A 115 -2.57 -5.83 -0.37
C GLU A 115 -2.07 -5.28 0.97
N ILE A 116 -2.02 -6.10 2.03
CA ILE A 116 -1.50 -5.69 3.32
C ILE A 116 0.03 -5.57 3.24
N LYS A 117 0.55 -4.36 3.43
CA LYS A 117 1.98 -4.02 3.28
C LYS A 117 2.73 -3.94 4.60
N GLY A 118 2.02 -4.00 5.72
CA GLY A 118 2.61 -3.95 7.04
C GLY A 118 1.64 -4.37 8.13
N ILE A 119 2.23 -4.78 9.25
CA ILE A 119 1.53 -5.07 10.49
C ILE A 119 2.16 -4.24 11.60
N SER A 120 1.34 -3.68 12.47
CA SER A 120 1.73 -3.06 13.72
C SER A 120 1.02 -3.75 14.88
N PHE A 121 1.62 -3.73 16.07
CA PHE A 121 0.98 -4.25 17.27
C PHE A 121 1.33 -3.41 18.50
N CYS A 122 0.38 -3.31 19.42
CA CYS A 122 0.61 -2.97 20.82
C CYS A 122 -0.06 -4.03 21.69
N SER A 123 0.46 -4.21 22.89
CA SER A 123 -0.09 -5.14 23.87
C SER A 123 -0.28 -4.44 25.20
N GLN A 124 -1.11 -5.04 26.04
CA GLN A 124 -1.16 -4.76 27.46
C GLN A 124 0.25 -4.80 28.07
N MET A 125 0.49 -3.88 29.00
CA MET A 125 1.75 -3.81 29.74
C MET A 125 1.70 -4.78 30.93
N GLN A 126 2.88 -5.22 31.38
CA GLN A 126 3.10 -6.05 32.59
C GLN A 126 2.63 -7.51 32.55
N THR A 127 1.92 -7.94 31.50
CA THR A 127 1.65 -9.37 31.29
C THR A 127 2.94 -10.10 30.93
N VAL A 128 3.18 -11.25 31.58
CA VAL A 128 4.33 -12.12 31.32
C VAL A 128 3.82 -13.41 30.70
N VAL A 129 4.56 -13.91 29.70
CA VAL A 129 4.30 -15.15 28.97
C VAL A 129 5.53 -16.03 29.05
#